data_AF-A0A3A8I202-F1
#
_entry.id   AF-A0A3A8I202-F1
#
_cell.length_a   1.000
_cell.length_b   1.000
_cell.length_c   1.000
_cell.angle_alpha   90.00
_cell.angle_beta   90.00
_cell.angle_gamma   90.00
#
_symmetry.space_group_name_H-M   'P 1'
#
loop_
_entity.id
_entity.type
_entity.pdbx_description
1 polymer ?
#
loop_
_entity_poly.entity_id
_entity_poly.type
_entity_poly.pdbx_seq_one_letter_code
_entity_poly.pdbx_strand_id
1 'polypeptide(L)' 'MKSVGLMLVVAGLGLAVVGLLVWAGAFSWFGRLPGDIRVESGNTRVYAPLASMFLLSVLLSLGAWVVRRFF' A
#
# COMPACT_ATOMS: atom_id res chain seq x y z
N MET A 1 -27.26 -14.73 10.25
CA MET A 1 -27.72 -13.52 9.55
C MET A 1 -27.13 -12.23 10.13
N LYS A 2 -27.24 -11.94 11.45
CA LYS A 2 -26.70 -10.70 12.05
C LYS A 2 -25.18 -10.51 11.90
N SER A 3 -24.39 -11.57 12.02
CA SER A 3 -22.93 -11.56 11.85
C SER A 3 -22.50 -11.17 10.42
N VAL A 4 -23.21 -11.70 9.42
CA VAL A 4 -22.96 -11.40 8.00
C VAL A 4 -23.29 -9.92 7.70
N GLY A 5 -24.38 -9.40 8.27
CA GLY A 5 -24.73 -7.98 8.15
C GLY A 5 -23.64 -7.06 8.73
N LEU A 6 -23.11 -7.38 9.91
CA LEU A 6 -22.00 -6.62 10.51
C LEU A 6 -20.73 -6.70 9.64
N MET A 7 -20.40 -7.88 9.10
CA MET A 7 -19.26 -8.05 8.18
C MET A 7 -19.39 -7.15 6.94
N LEU A 8 -20.59 -7.05 6.35
CA LEU A 8 -20.83 -6.19 5.19
C LEU A 8 -20.67 -4.70 5.55
N VAL A 9 -21.15 -4.28 6.72
CA VAL A 9 -20.98 -2.89 7.19
C VAL A 9 -19.49 -2.57 7.42
N VAL A 10 -18.75 -3.45 8.08
CA VAL A 10 -17.31 -3.28 8.31
C VAL A 10 -16.53 -3.25 7.00
N ALA A 11 -16.85 -4.14 6.06
CA ALA A 11 -16.22 -4.16 4.74
C ALA A 11 -16.52 -2.87 3.95
N GLY A 12 -17.77 -2.39 3.97
CA GLY A 12 -18.16 -1.14 3.31
C GLY A 12 -17.45 0.09 3.88
N LEU A 13 -17.37 0.18 5.21
CA LEU A 13 -16.60 1.24 5.88
C LEU A 13 -15.11 1.15 5.55
N GLY A 14 -14.54 -0.05 5.54
CA GLY A 14 -13.15 -0.27 5.14
C GLY A 14 -12.87 0.19 3.71
N LEU A 15 -13.74 -0.17 2.77
CA LEU A 15 -13.63 0.29 1.37
C LEU A 15 -13.76 1.81 1.24
N ALA A 16 -14.67 2.43 1.99
CA ALA A 16 -14.83 3.88 1.98
C ALA A 16 -13.56 4.60 2.48
N VAL A 17 -12.95 4.11 3.56
CA VAL A 17 -11.68 4.64 4.08
C VAL A 17 -10.55 4.48 3.05
N VAL A 18 -10.41 3.30 2.45
CA VAL A 18 -9.41 3.07 1.40
C VAL A 18 -9.64 4.01 0.22
N GLY A 19 -10.88 4.17 -0.23
CA GLY A 19 -11.25 5.09 -1.30
C GLY A 19 -10.89 6.54 -0.98
N LEU A 20 -11.15 6.99 0.25
CA LEU A 20 -10.82 8.34 0.70
C LEU A 20 -9.30 8.57 0.72
N LEU A 21 -8.53 7.60 1.22
CA LEU A 21 -7.06 7.67 1.23
C LEU A 21 -6.50 7.74 -0.19
N VAL A 22 -7.02 6.93 -1.12
CA VAL A 22 -6.62 6.98 -2.53
C VAL A 22 -6.98 8.33 -3.15
N TRP A 23 -8.19 8.84 -2.91
CA TRP A 23 -8.65 10.13 -3.41
C TRP A 23 -7.81 11.31 -2.87
N ALA A 24 -7.44 11.26 -1.59
CA ALA A 24 -6.56 12.24 -0.94
C ALA A 24 -5.08 12.12 -1.39
N GLY A 25 -4.74 11.17 -2.26
CA GLY A 25 -3.39 11.00 -2.78
C GLY A 25 -2.44 10.30 -1.80
N ALA A 26 -2.94 9.53 -0.83
CA ALA A 26 -2.12 8.85 0.18
C ALA A 26 -1.09 7.87 -0.40
N PHE A 27 -1.26 7.43 -1.65
CA PHE A 27 -0.31 6.56 -2.36
C PHE A 27 0.43 7.27 -3.50
N SER A 28 0.28 8.58 -3.64
CA SER A 28 0.92 9.36 -4.72
C SER A 28 2.45 9.39 -4.65
N TRP A 29 3.02 9.10 -3.47
CA TRP A 29 4.46 8.98 -3.23
C TRP A 29 5.02 7.60 -3.60
N PHE A 30 4.17 6.56 -3.69
CA PHE A 30 4.59 5.19 -3.97
C PHE A 30 5.06 5.08 -5.43
N GLY A 31 6.31 4.65 -5.65
CA GLY A 31 6.92 4.65 -7.00
C GLY A 31 7.47 6.01 -7.45
N ARG A 32 7.61 6.97 -6.52
CA ARG A 32 8.25 8.29 -6.74
C ARG A 32 9.38 8.57 -5.73
N LEU A 33 9.82 7.57 -4.98
CA LEU A 33 10.91 7.71 -4.02
C LEU A 33 12.26 7.83 -4.77
N PRO A 34 13.24 8.59 -4.24
CA PRO A 34 14.59 8.59 -4.80
C PRO A 34 15.13 7.15 -4.78
N GLY A 35 15.50 6.64 -5.95
CA GLY A 35 15.89 5.24 -6.16
C GLY A 35 14.84 4.39 -6.89
N ASP A 36 13.62 4.89 -7.09
CA ASP A 36 12.68 4.30 -8.04
C ASP A 36 13.11 4.65 -9.48
N ILE A 37 13.23 3.62 -10.31
CA ILE A 37 13.67 3.78 -11.71
C ILE A 37 12.43 4.06 -12.56
N ARG A 38 12.44 5.22 -13.21
CA ARG A 38 11.41 5.63 -14.17
C ARG A 38 12.09 5.99 -15.47
N VAL A 39 11.97 5.12 -16.47
CA VAL A 39 12.49 5.36 -17.82
C VAL A 39 11.30 5.62 -18.73
N GLU A 40 11.16 6.85 -19.17
CA GLU A 40 10.16 7.24 -20.16
C GLU A 40 10.91 7.55 -21.47
N SER A 41 10.64 6.75 -22.51
CA SER A 41 11.26 6.91 -23.82
C SER A 41 10.18 6.79 -24.91
N GLY A 42 9.84 7.92 -25.53
CA GLY A 42 8.84 7.98 -26.61
C GLY A 42 7.52 7.29 -26.23
N ASN A 43 7.27 6.14 -26.84
CA ASN A 43 6.05 5.33 -26.64
C ASN A 43 6.18 4.27 -25.52
N THR A 44 7.34 4.13 -24.88
CA THR A 44 7.60 3.12 -23.85
C THR A 44 7.83 3.79 -22.50
N ARG A 45 7.11 3.31 -21.48
CA ARG A 45 7.29 3.74 -20.09
C ARG A 45 7.59 2.52 -19.23
N VAL A 46 8.78 2.50 -18.63
CA VAL A 46 9.22 1.44 -17.72
C VAL A 46 9.27 2.01 -16.31
N TYR A 47 8.48 1.42 -15.42
CA TYR A 47 8.43 1.78 -14.01
C TYR A 47 8.96 0.61 -13.18
N ALA A 48 10.07 0.82 -12.46
CA ALA A 48 10.67 -0.15 -11.55
C ALA A 48 10.83 0.48 -10.15
N PRO A 49 9.83 0.30 -9.25
CA PRO A 49 9.79 0.95 -7.94
C PRO A 49 10.67 0.21 -6.91
N LEU A 50 11.98 0.10 -7.17
CA LEU A 50 12.91 -0.69 -6.36
C LEU A 50 13.03 -0.17 -4.92
N ALA A 51 13.14 1.15 -4.74
CA ALA A 51 13.26 1.75 -3.42
C ALA A 51 11.95 1.61 -2.62
N SER A 52 10.81 1.85 -3.28
CA SER A 52 9.49 1.66 -2.67
C SER A 52 9.26 0.22 -2.22
N MET A 53 9.60 -0.77 -3.05
CA MET A 53 9.45 -2.20 -2.72
C MET A 53 10.40 -2.62 -1.60
N PHE A 54 11.64 -2.13 -1.60
CA PHE A 54 12.59 -2.40 -0.54
C PHE A 54 12.10 -1.85 0.80
N LEU A 55 11.64 -0.59 0.82
CA LEU A 55 11.08 0.04 2.02
C LEU A 55 9.88 -0.73 2.55
N LEU A 56 8.95 -1.13 1.66
CA LEU A 56 7.79 -1.93 2.03
C LEU A 56 8.19 -3.27 2.65
N SER A 57 9.18 -3.95 2.06
CA SER A 57 9.70 -5.23 2.57
C SER A 57 10.30 -5.09 3.97
N VAL A 58 11.10 -4.04 4.21
CA VAL A 58 11.67 -3.76 5.53
C VAL A 58 10.58 -3.46 6.56
N LEU A 59 9.60 -2.63 6.20
CA LEU A 59 8.46 -2.29 7.06
C LEU A 59 7.65 -3.53 7.47
N LEU A 60 7.30 -4.38 6.50
CA LEU A 60 6.58 -5.63 6.76
C LEU A 60 7.41 -6.60 7.61
N SER A 61 8.71 -6.71 7.33
CA SER A 61 9.62 -7.60 8.09
C SER A 61 9.78 -7.14 9.54
N LEU A 62 9.97 -5.84 9.75
CA LEU A 62 10.04 -5.25 11.09
C LEU A 62 8.71 -5.40 11.83
N GLY A 63 7.58 -5.15 11.17
CA GLY A 63 6.25 -5.37 11.74
C GLY A 63 6.03 -6.82 12.18
N ALA A 64 6.36 -7.78 11.30
CA ALA A 64 6.27 -9.20 11.61
C ALA A 64 7.21 -9.61 12.76
N TRP A 65 8.42 -9.02 12.82
CA TRP A 65 9.36 -9.22 13.91
C TRP A 65 8.82 -8.69 15.24
N VAL A 66 8.24 -7.48 15.26
CA VAL A 66 7.61 -6.89 16.45
C VAL A 66 6.46 -7.78 16.92
N VAL A 67 5.54 -8.17 16.02
CA VAL A 67 4.41 -9.03 16.39
C VAL A 67 4.91 -10.33 17.03
N ARG A 68 5.90 -11.00 16.41
CA ARG A 68 6.49 -12.23 16.95
C ARG A 68 7.24 -12.03 18.27
N ARG A 69 7.72 -10.83 18.56
CA ARG A 69 8.48 -10.54 19.78
C ARG A 69 7.58 -10.35 21.00
N PHE A 70 6.36 -9.84 20.79
CA PHE A 70 5.41 -9.45 21.84
C PHE A 70 4.19 -10.38 21.97
N PHE A 71 3.86 -11.15 20.93
CA PHE A 71 2.85 -12.21 20.94
C PHE A 71 3.50 -13.57 20.71
#